data_AF-A0A960IVV3-F1
#
_entry.id   AF-A0A960IVV3-F1
#
_cell.length_a   1.000
_cell.length_b   1.000
_cell.length_c   1.000
_cell.angle_alpha   90.00
_cell.angle_beta   90.00
_cell.angle_gamma   90.00
#
_symmetry.space_group_name_H-M   'P 1'
#
loop_
_entity.id
_entity.type
_entity.pdbx_description
1 polymer ?
#
loop_
_entity_poly.entity_id
_entity_poly.type
_entity_poly.pdbx_seq_one_letter_code
_entity_poly.pdbx_strand_id
1 'polypeptide(L)' 'TPEQVVCEQELFDELRSAQEQGMVSRAALATIIRTRLGGESLVDVAADMNMSADAIWRRRTRAERCLRVLPLAS' A
#
# COMPACT_ATOMS: atom_id res chain seq x y z
N THR A 1 -8.19 -19.11 2.07
CA THR A 1 -7.49 -20.41 1.92
C THR A 1 -6.02 -20.23 2.25
N PRO A 2 -5.24 -21.28 2.55
CA PRO A 2 -3.80 -21.15 2.81
C PRO A 2 -3.05 -20.40 1.71
N GLU A 3 -3.47 -20.58 0.46
CA GLU A 3 -2.93 -19.89 -0.72
C GLU A 3 -3.10 -18.36 -0.66
N GLN A 4 -4.24 -17.86 -0.18
CA GLN A 4 -4.47 -16.41 -0.02
C GLN A 4 -3.52 -15.79 1.00
N VAL A 5 -3.24 -16.49 2.10
CA VAL A 5 -2.34 -16.01 3.16
C VAL A 5 -0.90 -15.95 2.65
N VAL A 6 -0.47 -16.92 1.84
CA VAL A 6 0.86 -16.93 1.21
C VAL A 6 0.99 -15.78 0.22
N CYS A 7 -0.01 -15.54 -0.63
CA CYS A 7 -0.01 -14.41 -1.57
C CYS A 7 0.03 -13.05 -0.85
N GLU A 8 -0.68 -12.90 0.27
CA GLU A 8 -0.64 -11.67 1.07
C GLU A 8 0.72 -11.45 1.72
N GLN A 9 1.37 -12.51 2.19
CA GLN A 9 2.71 -12.45 2.79
C GLN A 9 3.78 -12.09 1.74
N GLU A 10 3.77 -12.73 0.58
CA GLU A 10 4.68 -12.39 -0.53
C GLU A 10 4.50 -10.94 -0.99
N LEU A 11 3.25 -10.49 -1.12
CA LEU A 11 2.94 -9.11 -1.44
C LEU A 11 3.45 -8.14 -0.38
N PHE A 12 3.31 -8.48 0.89
CA PHE A 12 3.80 -7.67 1.99
C PHE A 12 5.34 -7.54 1.95
N ASP A 13 6.05 -8.63 1.71
CA ASP A 13 7.52 -8.64 1.70
C ASP A 13 8.09 -7.85 0.51
N GLU A 14 7.47 -7.93 -0.66
CA GLU A 14 7.89 -7.12 -1.81
C GLU A 14 7.58 -5.63 -1.62
N LEU A 15 6.43 -5.30 -1.01
CA LEU A 15 6.11 -3.91 -0.63
C LEU A 15 7.12 -3.34 0.37
N ARG A 16 7.59 -4.17 1.31
CA ARG A 16 8.66 -3.80 2.24
C ARG A 16 9.97 -3.58 1.50
N SER A 17 10.37 -4.49 0.60
CA SER A 17 11.58 -4.35 -0.22
C SER A 17 11.55 -3.07 -1.06
N ALA A 18 10.41 -2.74 -1.69
CA ALA A 18 10.24 -1.51 -2.45
C ALA A 18 10.40 -0.25 -1.58
N GLN A 19 9.95 -0.31 -0.32
CA GLN A 19 10.16 0.77 0.64
C GLN A 19 11.64 0.90 1.05
N GLU A 20 12.33 -0.22 1.30
CA GLU A 20 13.76 -0.26 1.62
C GLU A 20 14.64 0.29 0.48
N GLN A 21 14.23 0.03 -0.77
CA GLN A 21 14.85 0.58 -1.97
C GLN A 21 14.47 2.06 -2.25
N GLY A 22 13.59 2.64 -1.43
CA GLY A 22 13.17 4.04 -1.57
C GLY A 22 12.16 4.31 -2.69
N MET A 23 11.60 3.28 -3.32
CA MET A 23 10.58 3.43 -4.38
C MET A 23 9.28 4.02 -3.85
N VAL A 24 8.95 3.72 -2.59
CA VAL A 24 7.80 4.28 -1.87
C VAL A 24 8.23 4.74 -0.47
N SER A 25 7.59 5.78 0.05
CA SER A 25 7.84 6.22 1.42
C SER A 25 7.18 5.29 2.44
N ARG A 26 7.66 5.31 3.69
CA ARG A 26 7.04 4.55 4.80
C ARG A 26 5.56 4.91 4.99
N ALA A 27 5.20 6.18 4.80
CA ALA A 27 3.81 6.64 4.87
C ALA A 27 2.98 6.09 3.70
N ALA A 28 3.54 6.01 2.49
CA ALA A 28 2.87 5.41 1.35
C ALA A 28 2.67 3.90 1.53
N LEU A 29 3.68 3.19 2.04
CA LEU A 29 3.58 1.77 2.38
C LEU A 29 2.46 1.53 3.40
N ALA A 30 2.42 2.31 4.49
CA ALA A 30 1.36 2.22 5.49
C ALA A 30 -0.04 2.44 4.88
N THR A 31 -0.19 3.43 4.00
CA THR A 31 -1.45 3.66 3.27
C THR A 31 -1.84 2.46 2.39
N ILE A 32 -0.89 1.85 1.67
CA ILE A 32 -1.17 0.66 0.83
C ILE A 32 -1.61 -0.52 1.69
N ILE A 33 -0.88 -0.81 2.78
CA ILE A 33 -1.20 -1.93 3.67
C ILE A 33 -2.61 -1.76 4.23
N ARG A 34 -2.93 -0.61 4.83
CA ARG A 34 -4.25 -0.37 5.43
C ARG A 34 -5.39 -0.46 4.42
N THR A 35 -5.21 0.10 3.22
CA THR A 35 -6.30 0.20 2.25
C THR A 35 -6.44 -1.00 1.30
N ARG A 36 -5.36 -1.76 1.06
CA ARG A 36 -5.37 -2.90 0.11
C ARG A 36 -5.35 -4.25 0.83
N LEU A 37 -4.55 -4.39 1.89
CA LEU A 37 -4.47 -5.63 2.68
C LEU A 37 -5.45 -5.59 3.86
N GLY A 38 -5.53 -4.46 4.56
CA GLY A 38 -6.44 -4.26 5.70
C GLY A 38 -7.90 -3.99 5.31
N GLY A 39 -8.18 -3.68 4.04
CA GLY A 39 -9.52 -3.38 3.55
C GLY A 39 -10.13 -2.09 4.09
N GLU A 40 -9.35 -1.24 4.76
CA GLU A 40 -9.82 0.00 5.35
C GLU A 40 -10.22 1.02 4.26
N SER A 41 -11.26 1.79 4.52
CA SER A 41 -11.69 2.84 3.59
C SER A 41 -10.68 3.99 3.58
N LEU A 42 -10.61 4.72 2.46
CA LEU A 42 -9.77 5.92 2.37
C LEU A 42 -10.17 6.99 3.37
N VAL A 43 -11.44 7.01 3.80
CA VAL A 43 -11.96 7.98 4.77
C VAL A 43 -11.45 7.65 6.17
N ASP A 44 -11.48 6.38 6.57
CA ASP A 44 -11.02 5.94 7.90
C ASP A 44 -9.51 6.17 8.03
N VAL A 45 -8.74 5.77 7.02
CA VAL A 45 -7.29 6.01 6.98
C VAL A 45 -6.97 7.50 7.00
N ALA A 46 -7.77 8.32 6.32
CA ALA A 46 -7.58 9.77 6.30
C ALA A 46 -7.87 10.40 7.67
N ALA A 47 -8.95 9.98 8.34
CA ALA A 47 -9.28 10.44 9.69
C ALA A 47 -8.15 10.11 10.67
N ASP A 48 -7.66 8.87 10.66
CA ASP A 48 -6.56 8.44 11.54
C ASP A 48 -5.23 9.14 11.25
N MET A 49 -4.99 9.49 9.99
CA MET A 49 -3.78 10.20 9.58
C MET A 49 -3.91 11.73 9.67
N ASN A 50 -5.06 12.26 10.11
CA ASN A 50 -5.38 13.68 10.11
C ASN A 50 -5.17 14.34 8.74
N MET A 51 -5.70 13.71 7.69
CA MET A 51 -5.59 14.12 6.30
C MET A 51 -6.95 14.08 5.61
N SER A 52 -7.03 14.63 4.39
CA SER A 52 -8.21 14.42 3.53
C SER A 52 -8.15 13.07 2.82
N ALA A 53 -9.30 12.47 2.56
CA ALA A 53 -9.41 11.23 1.77
C ALA A 53 -8.75 11.37 0.39
N ASP A 54 -8.87 12.54 -0.22
CA ASP A 54 -8.23 12.89 -1.50
C ASP A 54 -6.69 12.90 -1.40
N ALA A 55 -6.13 13.37 -0.30
CA ALA A 55 -4.69 13.31 -0.07
C ALA A 55 -4.19 11.86 0.11
N ILE A 56 -4.96 11.01 0.81
CA ILE A 56 -4.69 9.57 0.91
C ILE A 56 -4.79 8.90 -0.47
N TRP A 57 -5.83 9.22 -1.24
CA TRP A 57 -6.02 8.69 -2.59
C TRP A 57 -4.85 9.03 -3.53
N ARG A 58 -4.40 10.29 -3.55
CA ARG A 58 -3.23 10.70 -4.37
C ARG A 58 -1.95 9.99 -3.94
N ARG A 59 -1.72 9.87 -2.62
CA ARG A 59 -0.56 9.16 -2.08
C ARG A 59 -0.56 7.70 -2.54
N ARG A 60 -1.69 7.01 -2.36
CA ARG A 60 -1.88 5.62 -2.78
C ARG A 60 -1.65 5.47 -4.28
N THR A 61 -2.31 6.29 -5.10
CA THR A 61 -2.20 6.25 -6.56
C THR A 61 -0.77 6.45 -7.05
N ARG A 62 -0.02 7.39 -6.45
CA ARG A 62 1.39 7.61 -6.79
C ARG A 62 2.24 6.41 -6.42
N ALA A 63 2.06 5.88 -5.21
CA ALA A 63 2.81 4.72 -4.74
C ALA A 63 2.53 3.48 -5.60
N GLU A 64 1.27 3.19 -5.90
CA GLU A 64 0.89 2.10 -6.80
C GLU A 64 1.51 2.26 -8.20
N ARG A 65 1.58 3.48 -8.75
CA ARG A 65 2.28 3.74 -10.02
C ARG A 65 3.78 3.43 -9.93
N CYS A 66 4.44 3.80 -8.83
CA CYS A 66 5.85 3.46 -8.60
C CYS A 66 6.07 1.95 -8.49
N LEU A 67 5.09 1.21 -8.00
CA LEU A 67 5.14 -0.24 -7.84
C LEU A 67 4.75 -1.01 -9.12
N ARG A 68 4.20 -0.35 -10.16
CA ARG A 68 3.84 -1.03 -11.43
C ARG A 68 5.03 -1.62 -12.18
N VAL A 69 6.24 -1.16 -11.89
CA VAL A 69 7.48 -1.74 -12.46
C VAL A 69 7.89 -3.03 -11.75
N LEU A 70 7.24 -3.36 -10.63
CA LEU A 70 7.47 -4.58 -9.89
C LEU A 70 6.56 -5.71 -10.41
N PRO A 71 7.02 -6.96 -10.37
CA PRO A 71 6.30 -8.11 -10.89
C PRO A 71 4.91 -8.37 -10.26
N LEU A 72 4.59 -7.76 -9.10
CA LEU A 72 3.33 -7.98 -8.38
C LEU A 72 2.13 -7.12 -8.80
N ALA A 73 2.27 -6.25 -9.81
CA ALA A 73 1.20 -5.37 -10.24
C ALA A 73 0.48 -5.89 -11.50
N SER A 74 -0.07 -7.11 -11.44
CA SER A 74 -1.06 -7.62 -12.42
C SER A 74 -2.41 -7.84 -11.73
#